data_AF-A0A0N1IUI1-F1
#
_entry.id   AF-A0A0N1IUI1-F1
#
_cell.length_a   1.000
_cell.length_b   1.000
_cell.length_c   1.000
_cell.angle_alpha   90.00
_cell.angle_beta   90.00
_cell.angle_gamma   90.00
#
_symmetry.space_group_name_H-M   'P 1'
#
loop_
_entity.id
_entity.type
_entity.pdbx_description
1 polymer ?
#
loop_
_entity_poly.entity_id
_entity_poly.type
_entity_poly.pdbx_seq_one_letter_code
_entity_poly.pdbx_strand_id
1 'polypeptide(L)' 'MSLLTAYNGVLIRVGLYLLVFWPTVGYYVYSDSEKREFSNPQLRGVILGFLGILGLLIHLSLVQRQD' A
#
# COMPACT_ATOMS: atom_id res chain seq x y z
N MET A 1 -24.47 1.18 -23.42
CA MET A 1 -24.50 0.08 -22.43
C MET A 1 -23.17 -0.64 -22.30
N SER A 2 -22.53 -1.10 -23.40
CA SER A 2 -21.25 -1.85 -23.35
C SER A 2 -20.09 -1.16 -22.60
N LEU A 3 -19.81 0.12 -22.88
CA LEU A 3 -18.72 0.86 -22.22
C LEU A 3 -18.91 1.04 -20.70
N LEU A 4 -20.14 1.25 -20.24
CA LEU A 4 -20.45 1.45 -18.82
C LEU A 4 -20.29 0.14 -18.03
N THR A 5 -20.70 -0.98 -18.62
CA THR A 5 -20.53 -2.32 -18.03
C THR A 5 -19.05 -2.74 -17.99
N ALA A 6 -18.29 -2.44 -19.04
CA ALA A 6 -16.84 -2.68 -19.07
C ALA A 6 -16.10 -1.82 -18.03
N TYR A 7 -16.48 -0.55 -17.88
CA TYR A 7 -15.92 0.35 -16.87
C TYR A 7 -16.21 -0.13 -15.45
N ASN A 8 -17.44 -0.56 -15.16
CA ASN A 8 -17.80 -1.13 -13.87
C ASN A 8 -17.01 -2.41 -13.55
N GLY A 9 -16.78 -3.27 -14.54
CA GLY A 9 -15.93 -4.46 -14.37
C GLY A 9 -14.48 -4.11 -14.00
N VAL A 10 -13.89 -3.12 -14.68
CA VAL A 10 -12.54 -2.63 -14.37
C VAL A 10 -12.49 -1.96 -12.99
N LEU A 11 -13.47 -1.12 -12.67
CA LEU A 11 -13.53 -0.40 -11.40
C LEU A 11 -13.65 -1.35 -10.21
N ILE A 12 -14.53 -2.36 -10.30
CA ILE A 12 -14.68 -3.39 -9.28
C ILE A 12 -13.38 -4.18 -9.11
N ARG A 13 -12.73 -4.56 -10.22
CA ARG A 13 -11.48 -5.31 -10.17
C ARG A 13 -10.35 -4.51 -9.52
N VAL A 14 -10.19 -3.24 -9.90
CA VAL A 14 -9.20 -2.34 -9.31
C VAL A 14 -9.51 -2.08 -7.84
N GLY A 15 -10.78 -1.88 -7.49
CA GLY A 15 -11.22 -1.70 -6.11
C GLY A 15 -10.94 -2.92 -5.24
N LEU A 16 -11.21 -4.13 -5.74
CA LEU A 16 -10.90 -5.38 -5.04
C LEU A 16 -9.38 -5.59 -4.90
N TYR A 17 -8.61 -5.29 -5.95
CA TYR A 17 -7.15 -5.32 -5.84
C TYR A 17 -6.65 -4.35 -4.79
N LEU A 18 -7.14 -3.10 -4.77
CA LEU A 18 -6.77 -2.14 -3.73
C LEU A 18 -7.17 -2.63 -2.34
N LEU A 19 -8.40 -3.10 -2.16
CA LEU A 19 -8.91 -3.59 -0.88
C LEU A 19 -8.13 -4.77 -0.31
N VAL A 20 -7.60 -5.66 -1.15
CA VAL A 20 -6.80 -6.80 -0.68
C VAL A 20 -5.33 -6.44 -0.55
N PHE A 21 -4.79 -5.74 -1.56
CA PHE A 21 -3.37 -5.45 -1.66
C PHE A 21 -2.90 -4.42 -0.64
N TRP A 22 -3.72 -3.38 -0.40
CA TRP A 22 -3.37 -2.32 0.53
C TRP A 22 -3.21 -2.81 1.96
N PRO A 23 -4.16 -3.53 2.58
CA PRO A 23 -3.96 -4.04 3.94
C PRO A 23 -2.69 -4.88 4.07
N THR A 24 -2.37 -5.69 3.06
CA THR A 24 -1.13 -6.48 3.04
C THR A 24 0.12 -5.60 3.04
N VAL A 25 0.19 -4.61 2.15
CA VAL A 25 1.32 -3.68 2.08
C VAL A 25 1.42 -2.83 3.34
N GLY A 26 0.31 -2.29 3.81
CA GLY A 26 0.27 -1.46 5.02
C GLY A 26 0.70 -2.24 6.26
N TYR A 27 0.28 -3.51 6.38
CA TYR A 27 0.74 -4.39 7.46
C TYR A 27 2.23 -4.70 7.36
N TYR A 28 2.75 -4.96 6.16
CA TYR A 28 4.19 -5.17 5.96
C TYR A 28 4.99 -3.94 6.38
N VAL A 29 4.61 -2.75 5.89
CA VAL A 29 5.28 -1.49 6.22
C VAL A 29 5.20 -1.19 7.71
N TYR A 30 4.05 -1.44 8.34
CA TYR A 30 3.88 -1.31 9.79
C TYR A 30 4.84 -2.23 10.54
N SER A 31 4.84 -3.53 10.21
CA SER A 31 5.67 -4.53 10.91
C SER A 31 7.16 -4.29 10.70
N ASP A 32 7.59 -3.89 9.50
CA ASP A 32 8.99 -3.52 9.24
C ASP A 32 9.37 -2.23 9.98
N SER A 33 8.46 -1.25 10.03
CA SER A 33 8.71 0.00 10.75
C SER A 33 8.79 -0.18 12.26
N GLU A 34 7.97 -1.07 12.82
CA GLU A 34 8.02 -1.45 14.23
C GLU A 34 9.34 -2.15 14.58
N LYS A 35 9.81 -3.08 13.74
CA LYS A 35 11.11 -3.76 13.91
C LYS A 35 12.31 -2.82 13.85
N ARG A 36 12.21 -1.75 13.07
CA ARG A 36 13.28 -0.75 12.88
C ARG A 36 13.17 0.45 13.85
N GLU A 37 12.29 0.37 14.85
CA GLU A 37 12.03 1.42 15.85
C GLU A 37 11.73 2.80 15.23
N PHE A 38 11.11 2.83 14.04
CA PHE A 38 10.77 4.09 13.39
C PHE A 38 9.73 4.87 14.20
N SER A 39 9.87 6.20 14.21
CA SER A 39 8.87 7.07 14.78
C SER A 39 7.55 6.95 14.02
N ASN A 40 6.51 6.54 14.74
CA ASN A 40 5.12 6.40 14.27
C ASN A 40 4.91 5.35 13.13
N PRO A 41 5.09 4.05 13.43
CA PRO A 41 4.95 2.96 12.46
C PRO A 41 3.51 2.80 11.94
N GLN A 42 2.51 3.18 12.73
CA GLN A 42 1.09 3.13 12.36
C GLN A 42 0.78 4.12 11.23
N LEU A 43 1.22 5.38 11.36
CA LEU A 43 0.99 6.39 10.34
C LEU A 43 1.71 6.04 9.03
N ARG A 44 2.93 5.50 9.11
CA ARG A 44 3.69 5.03 7.95
C ARG A 44 2.98 3.87 7.24
N GLY A 45 2.52 2.87 8.00
CA GLY A 45 1.76 1.73 7.46
C GLY A 45 0.46 2.16 6.77
N VAL A 46 -0.26 3.13 7.33
CA VAL A 46 -1.50 3.64 6.73
C VAL A 46 -1.23 4.44 5.46
N ILE A 47 -0.30 5.39 5.48
CA ILE A 47 -0.01 6.27 4.33
C ILE A 47 0.66 5.49 3.19
N LEU A 48 1.67 4.68 3.50
CA LEU A 48 2.39 3.90 2.49
C LEU A 48 1.57 2.67 2.05
N GLY A 49 0.75 2.10 2.93
CA GLY A 49 -0.26 1.13 2.56
C GLY A 49 -1.29 1.70 1.57
N PHE A 50 -1.76 2.94 1.80
CA PHE A 50 -2.66 3.68 0.90
C PHE A 50 -2.12 3.79 -0.52
N LEU A 51 -0.84 4.09 -0.63
CA LEU A 51 -0.16 4.22 -1.92
C LEU A 51 0.08 2.87 -2.60
N GLY A 52 -0.17 1.75 -1.93
CA GLY A 52 0.01 0.39 -2.47
C GLY A 52 1.47 0.16 -2.90
N ILE A 53 1.68 -0.30 -4.13
CA ILE A 53 3.02 -0.62 -4.66
C ILE A 53 3.95 0.59 -4.58
N LEU A 54 3.46 1.81 -4.86
CA LEU A 54 4.27 3.02 -4.79
C LEU A 54 4.73 3.32 -3.37
N GLY A 55 3.85 3.14 -2.38
CA GLY A 55 4.22 3.31 -0.98
C GLY A 55 5.24 2.28 -0.51
N LEU A 56 5.12 1.04 -0.99
CA LEU A 56 6.12 -0.01 -0.74
C LEU A 56 7.50 0.37 -1.31
N LEU A 57 7.56 0.86 -2.56
CA LEU A 57 8.82 1.29 -3.18
C LEU A 57 9.46 2.47 -2.44
N ILE A 58 8.65 3.43 -2.00
CA ILE A 58 9.12 4.57 -1.19
C ILE A 58 9.65 4.05 0.16
N HIS A 59 8.92 3.15 0.82
CA HIS A 59 9.36 2.54 2.09
C HIS A 59 10.73 1.88 1.94
N LEU A 60 10.88 1.02 0.92
CA LEU A 60 12.14 0.33 0.64
C LEU A 60 13.27 1.31 0.31
N SER A 61 13.01 2.37 -0.46
CA SER A 61 14.03 3.37 -0.78
C SER A 61 14.45 4.19 0.45
N LEU A 62 13.54 4.48 1.37
CA LEU A 62 13.84 5.17 2.62
C LEU A 62 14.68 4.28 3.53
N VAL A 63 14.26 3.03 3.66
CA VAL A 63 14.97 2.00 4.41
C VAL A 63 16.39 1.78 3.86
N GLN A 64 16.55 1.65 2.55
CA GLN A 64 17.84 1.42 1.89
C GLN A 64 18.82 2.59 2.06
N ARG A 65 18.35 3.81 2.34
CA ARG A 65 19.20 4.98 2.57
C ARG A 65 19.70 5.10 4.01
N GLN A 66 19.14 4.32 4.94
CA GLN A 66 19.54 4.32 6.35
C GLN A 66 20.54 3.21 6.71
N ASP A 67 20.77 2.25 5.81
CA ASP A 67 21.92 1.33 5.83
C ASP A 67 23.13 1.97 5.13
#